data_AF-G4ZBU3-F1
#
_entry.id   AF-G4ZBU3-F1
#
_cell.length_a   1.000
_cell.length_b   1.000
_cell.length_c   1.000
_cell.angle_alpha   90.00
_cell.angle_beta   90.00
_cell.angle_gamma   90.00
#
_symmetry.space_group_name_H-M   'P 1'
#
loop_
_entity.id
_entity.type
_entity.pdbx_description
1 polymer ?
#
loop_
_entity_poly.entity_id
_entity_poly.type
_entity_poly.pdbx_seq_one_letter_code
_entity_poly.pdbx_strand_id
1 'polypeptide(L)' 'LNEFPLLQAVAMQLFRCATSSSASERNFSTQGYIHSKLRNHLSPERVEKLVHIFFNAKNINADELSTYSHLEDLL' A
#
# COMPACT_ATOMS: atom_id res chain seq x y z
N LEU A 1 -9.49 -25.24 8.71
CA LEU A 1 -9.07 -24.26 7.67
C LEU A 1 -8.39 -24.88 6.44
N ASN A 2 -7.93 -26.14 6.47
CA ASN A 2 -7.23 -26.77 5.32
C ASN A 2 -8.08 -27.78 4.53
N GLU A 3 -9.41 -27.72 4.62
CA GLU A 3 -10.30 -28.71 3.99
C GLU A 3 -10.38 -28.54 2.46
N PHE A 4 -10.17 -27.32 1.94
CA PHE A 4 -10.23 -27.03 0.51
C PHE A 4 -9.09 -26.09 0.09
N PRO A 5 -7.85 -26.59 -0.02
CA PRO A 5 -6.67 -25.75 -0.26
C PRO A 5 -6.74 -24.99 -1.60
N LEU A 6 -7.27 -25.62 -2.65
CA LEU A 6 -7.42 -24.98 -3.96
C LEU A 6 -8.49 -23.87 -3.93
N LEU A 7 -9.65 -24.15 -3.33
CA LEU A 7 -10.73 -23.17 -3.21
C LEU A 7 -10.28 -21.98 -2.35
N GLN A 8 -9.55 -22.24 -1.27
CA GLN A 8 -8.99 -21.20 -0.42
C GLN A 8 -8.04 -20.30 -1.20
N ALA A 9 -7.13 -20.85 -2.02
CA ALA A 9 -6.23 -20.06 -2.85
C ALA A 9 -7.00 -19.12 -3.81
N VAL A 10 -8.04 -19.64 -4.46
CA VAL A 10 -8.90 -18.84 -5.37
C VAL A 10 -9.67 -17.76 -4.60
N ALA A 11 -10.28 -18.13 -3.47
CA ALA A 11 -11.03 -17.19 -2.64
C ALA A 11 -10.14 -16.05 -2.13
N MET A 12 -8.93 -16.35 -1.69
CA MET A 12 -7.95 -15.34 -1.25
C MET A 12 -7.59 -14.39 -2.39
N GLN A 13 -7.45 -14.88 -3.62
CA GLN A 13 -7.17 -14.01 -4.77
C GLN A 13 -8.37 -13.13 -5.12
N LEU A 14 -9.59 -13.67 -5.05
CA LEU A 14 -10.82 -12.92 -5.29
C LEU A 14 -11.02 -11.82 -4.25
N PHE A 15 -10.82 -12.11 -2.96
CA PHE A 15 -11.01 -11.16 -1.87
C PHE A 15 -9.91 -10.11 -1.75
N ARG A 16 -8.79 -10.25 -2.47
CA ARG A 16 -7.77 -9.19 -2.60
C ARG A 16 -8.20 -8.06 -3.55
N CYS A 17 -9.16 -8.31 -4.43
CA CYS A 17 -9.63 -7.30 -5.38
C CYS A 17 -10.46 -6.22 -4.67
N ALA A 18 -10.17 -4.96 -4.97
CA ALA A 18 -11.06 -3.87 -4.58
C ALA A 18 -12.37 -3.98 -5.37
N THR A 19 -13.50 -3.91 -4.66
CA THR A 19 -14.84 -4.05 -5.27
C THR A 19 -15.38 -2.75 -5.85
N SER A 20 -14.72 -1.61 -5.61
CA SER A 20 -15.15 -0.29 -6.08
C SER A 20 -14.00 0.66 -6.42
N SER A 21 -14.29 1.68 -7.23
CA SER A 21 -13.36 2.78 -7.55
C SER A 21 -12.99 3.62 -6.34
N SER A 22 -13.76 3.55 -5.25
CA SER A 22 -13.56 4.35 -4.04
C SER A 22 -12.20 4.11 -3.38
N ALA A 23 -11.59 2.93 -3.60
CA ALA A 23 -10.21 2.67 -3.15
C ALA A 23 -9.20 3.56 -3.91
N SER A 24 -9.33 3.65 -5.23
CA SER A 24 -8.49 4.51 -6.08
C SER A 24 -8.74 5.99 -5.80
N GLU A 25 -9.99 6.40 -5.59
CA GLU A 25 -10.36 7.79 -5.24
C GLU A 25 -9.67 8.25 -3.95
N ARG A 26 -9.60 7.38 -2.93
CA ARG A 26 -8.84 7.65 -1.69
C ARG A 26 -7.34 7.82 -1.96
N ASN A 27 -6.76 7.04 -2.88
CA ASN A 27 -5.36 7.21 -3.28
C ASN A 27 -5.13 8.53 -4.03
N PHE A 28 -6.05 8.95 -4.91
CA PHE A 28 -5.95 10.25 -5.57
C PHE A 28 -6.10 11.43 -4.59
N SER A 29 -7.00 11.33 -3.62
CA SER A 29 -7.10 12.32 -2.55
C SER A 29 -5.79 12.40 -1.73
N THR A 30 -5.17 11.25 -1.45
CA THR A 30 -3.87 11.16 -0.77
C THR A 30 -2.75 11.81 -1.60
N GLN A 31 -2.74 11.62 -2.93
CA GLN A 31 -1.80 12.32 -3.81
C GLN A 31 -1.92 13.84 -3.69
N GLY A 32 -3.15 14.38 -3.66
CA GLY A 32 -3.40 15.81 -3.46
C GLY A 32 -2.97 16.33 -2.09
N TYR A 33 -2.99 15.47 -1.07
CA TYR A 33 -2.46 15.79 0.26
C TYR A 33 -0.92 15.81 0.29
N ILE A 34 -0.27 14.81 -0.33
CA ILE A 34 1.19 14.64 -0.31
C ILE A 34 1.89 15.65 -1.21
N HIS A 35 1.35 15.91 -2.40
CA HIS A 35 2.01 16.69 -3.44
C HIS A 35 1.14 17.86 -3.89
N SER A 36 1.75 19.04 -3.98
CA SER A 36 1.16 20.20 -4.65
C SER A 36 2.19 20.78 -5.62
N LYS A 37 1.77 21.00 -6.87
CA LYS A 37 2.67 21.49 -7.93
C LYS A 37 3.34 22.83 -7.59
N LEU A 38 2.67 23.68 -6.80
CA LEU A 38 3.12 25.03 -6.47
C LEU A 38 4.02 25.12 -5.23
N ARG A 39 3.83 24.25 -4.21
CA ARG A 39 4.54 24.37 -2.92
C ARG A 39 5.38 23.15 -2.56
N ASN A 40 5.09 21.98 -3.12
CA ASN A 40 5.82 20.74 -2.84
C ASN A 40 6.00 19.93 -4.12
N HIS A 41 6.82 20.44 -5.05
CA HIS A 41 7.04 19.77 -6.32
C HIS A 41 7.91 18.52 -6.15
N LEU A 42 7.31 17.36 -6.40
CA LEU A 42 7.94 16.04 -6.33
C LEU A 42 7.87 15.39 -7.71
N SER A 43 8.83 14.52 -8.02
CA SER A 43 8.74 13.69 -9.22
C SER A 43 7.57 12.69 -9.08
N PRO A 44 6.92 12.31 -10.20
CA PRO A 44 5.82 11.35 -10.16
C PRO A 44 6.18 10.05 -9.44
N GLU A 45 7.38 9.51 -9.68
CA GLU A 45 7.89 8.31 -9.02
C GLU A 45 7.96 8.45 -7.49
N ARG A 46 8.36 9.62 -7.00
CA ARG A 46 8.45 9.88 -5.55
C ARG A 46 7.06 10.03 -4.94
N VAL A 47 6.13 10.66 -5.64
CA VAL A 47 4.73 10.75 -5.19
C VAL A 47 4.11 9.35 -5.09
N GLU A 48 4.32 8.49 -6.08
CA GLU A 48 3.80 7.12 -6.08
C GLU A 48 4.32 6.32 -4.88
N LYS A 49 5.64 6.35 -4.62
CA LYS A 49 6.24 5.69 -3.44
C LYS A 49 5.66 6.23 -2.13
N LEU A 50 5.52 7.55 -1.99
CA LEU A 50 4.98 8.16 -0.77
C LEU A 50 3.51 7.82 -0.54
N VAL A 51 2.69 7.79 -1.59
CA VAL A 51 1.29 7.35 -1.50
C VAL A 51 1.20 5.89 -1.11
N HIS A 52 2.05 5.04 -1.70
CA HIS A 52 2.14 3.62 -1.35
C HIS A 52 2.50 3.44 0.13
N ILE A 53 3.54 4.13 0.62
CA ILE A 53 3.94 4.08 2.03
C ILE A 53 2.80 4.58 2.92
N PHE A 54 2.22 5.74 2.62
CA PHE A 54 1.13 6.32 3.43
C PHE A 54 -0.08 5.40 3.55
N PHE A 55 -0.47 4.75 2.45
CA PHE A 55 -1.59 3.82 2.42
C PHE A 55 -1.30 2.55 3.22
N ASN A 56 -0.12 1.95 3.01
CA ASN A 56 0.21 0.64 3.59
C ASN A 56 0.77 0.72 5.02
N ALA A 57 1.34 1.86 5.45
CA ALA A 57 1.90 2.02 6.79
C ALA A 57 0.90 1.73 7.92
N LYS A 58 -0.41 1.87 7.63
CA LYS A 58 -1.49 1.56 8.58
C LYS A 58 -1.74 0.05 8.76
N ASN A 59 -1.27 -0.76 7.82
CA ASN A 59 -1.45 -2.22 7.80
C ASN A 59 -0.20 -2.96 8.28
N ILE A 60 0.89 -2.26 8.58
CA ILE A 60 2.14 -2.83 9.07
C ILE A 60 2.01 -3.05 10.57
N ASN A 61 2.23 -4.29 11.02
CA ASN A 61 2.32 -4.61 12.44
C ASN A 61 3.73 -4.33 12.98
N ALA A 62 3.88 -4.14 14.29
CA ALA A 62 5.16 -3.77 14.92
C ALA A 62 6.30 -4.75 14.58
N ASP A 63 6.01 -6.05 14.47
CA ASP A 63 6.98 -7.08 14.10
C ASP A 63 7.47 -6.93 12.65
N GLU A 64 6.57 -6.59 11.73
CA GLU A 64 6.90 -6.36 10.31
C GLU A 64 7.76 -5.09 10.16
N LEU A 65 7.48 -4.05 10.94
CA LEU A 65 8.26 -2.81 10.92
C LEU A 65 9.74 -3.05 11.28
N SER A 66 10.01 -3.90 12.28
CA SER A 66 11.37 -4.26 12.68
C SER A 66 12.13 -5.03 11.59
N THR A 67 11.41 -5.79 10.77
CA THR A 67 11.98 -6.52 9.64
C THR A 67 12.39 -5.54 8.53
N TYR A 68 11.54 -4.56 8.22
CA TYR A 68 11.85 -3.56 7.20
C TYR A 68 12.99 -2.60 7.60
N SER A 69 13.06 -2.20 8.87
CA SER A 69 14.18 -1.38 9.35
C SER A 69 15.52 -2.10 9.20
N HIS A 70 15.56 -3.40 9.52
CA HIS A 70 16.78 -4.19 9.35
C HIS A 70 17.16 -4.38 7.87
N LEU A 71 16.18 -4.38 6.95
CA LEU A 71 16.46 -4.45 5.51
C LEU A 71 17.04 -3.15 4.96
N GLU A 72 16.65 -1.99 5.50
CA GLU A 72 17.28 -0.69 5.17
C GLU A 72 18.74 -0.63 5.63
N ASP A 73 19.08 -1.26 6.77
CA ASP A 73 20.46 -1.34 7.27
C ASP A 73 21.38 -2.25 6.42
N LEU A 74 20.80 -3.05 5.52
CA LEU A 74 21.49 -4.02 4.66
C LEU A 74 21.71 -3.53 3.22
N LEU A 75 21.14 -2.39 2.86
CA LEU A 75 21.14 -1.78 1.52
C LEU A 75 22.05 -0.54 1.46
#